data_AF-I0QTB0-F1
#
_entry.id   AF-I0QTB0-F1
#
_cell.length_a   1.000
_cell.length_b   1.000
_cell.length_c   1.000
_cell.angle_alpha   90.00
_cell.angle_beta   90.00
_cell.angle_gamma   90.00
#
_symmetry.space_group_name_H-M   'P 1'
#
loop_
_entity.id
_entity.type
_entity.pdbx_description
1 polymer ?
#
loop_
_entity_poly.entity_id
_entity_poly.type
_entity_poly.pdbx_seq_one_letter_code
_entity_poly.pdbx_strand_id
1 'polypeptide(L)'
;MTKNSHGGATLPIIYRYYLAGDLKVNDSAILSQLNSKTLILEGTGTVYKIEADNNFNVLIHYSGKVFTLNRNVKYNYAQKNITASVSYKIN
;
A
#
# COMPACT_ATOMS: atom_id res chain seq x y z
N MET A 1 -8.41 -4.99 35.83
CA MET A 1 -7.74 -3.94 35.02
C MET A 1 -6.29 -3.93 35.46
N THR A 2 -5.37 -4.40 34.62
CA THR A 2 -3.95 -4.48 35.00
C THR A 2 -3.17 -3.56 34.07
N LYS A 3 -2.74 -2.41 34.61
CA LYS A 3 -1.89 -1.44 33.94
C LYS A 3 -0.44 -1.89 34.13
N ASN A 4 0.19 -2.36 33.07
CA ASN A 4 1.64 -2.53 33.03
C ASN A 4 2.26 -1.15 32.77
N SER A 5 2.93 -0.61 33.78
CA SER A 5 3.75 0.59 33.74
C SER A 5 5.22 0.21 33.60
N HIS A 6 5.63 -0.27 32.41
CA HIS A 6 7.03 -0.36 31.98
C HIS A 6 7.06 -0.52 30.46
N GLY A 7 7.60 0.48 29.76
CA GLY A 7 7.90 0.39 28.33
C GLY A 7 7.42 1.62 27.57
N GLY A 8 8.36 2.48 27.18
CA GLY A 8 8.16 3.48 26.13
C GLY A 8 7.96 2.79 24.78
N ALA A 9 6.85 2.05 24.63
CA ALA A 9 6.45 1.45 23.38
C ALA A 9 5.88 2.56 22.51
N THR A 10 6.75 3.23 21.76
CA THR A 10 6.31 3.97 20.58
C THR A 10 5.67 2.94 19.67
N LEU A 11 4.34 2.95 19.56
CA LEU A 11 3.65 2.15 18.56
C LEU A 11 4.20 2.57 17.20
N PRO A 12 4.75 1.63 16.39
CA PRO A 12 5.29 1.98 15.09
C PRO A 12 4.15 2.53 14.21
N ILE A 13 4.41 3.64 13.55
CA ILE A 13 3.47 4.20 12.57
C ILE A 13 3.35 3.19 11.42
N ILE A 14 2.11 2.81 11.09
CA ILE A 14 1.81 1.88 10.01
C ILE A 14 1.32 2.68 8.80
N TYR A 15 2.00 2.54 7.69
CA TYR A 15 1.62 3.11 6.41
C TYR A 15 0.91 2.05 5.55
N ARG A 16 -0.15 2.48 4.87
CA ARG A 16 -0.91 1.67 3.91
C ARG A 16 -0.88 2.31 2.54
N TYR A 17 -0.48 1.53 1.54
CA TYR A 17 -0.37 1.96 0.15
C TYR A 17 -1.43 1.25 -0.68
N TYR A 18 -2.26 2.02 -1.39
CA TYR A 18 -3.41 1.53 -2.15
C TYR A 18 -3.22 1.76 -3.64
N LEU A 19 -3.77 0.86 -4.46
CA LEU A 19 -3.88 1.10 -5.89
C LEU A 19 -5.15 1.90 -6.16
N ALA A 20 -4.99 3.12 -6.65
CA ALA A 20 -6.08 3.93 -7.14
C ALA A 20 -5.77 4.37 -8.57
N GLY A 21 -6.79 4.41 -9.42
CA GLY A 21 -6.75 5.26 -10.62
C GLY A 21 -6.84 6.73 -10.23
N ASP A 22 -7.13 7.61 -11.19
CA ASP A 22 -7.26 9.05 -10.91
C ASP A 22 -8.28 9.33 -9.79
N LEU A 23 -7.78 9.84 -8.66
CA LEU A 23 -8.59 10.30 -7.54
C LEU A 23 -9.03 11.74 -7.79
N LYS A 24 -10.16 11.92 -8.50
CA LYS A 24 -10.74 13.24 -8.78
C LYS A 24 -11.69 13.70 -7.67
N VAL A 25 -11.20 14.00 -6.46
CA VAL A 25 -12.09 14.39 -5.34
C VAL A 25 -11.44 15.23 -4.24
N ASN A 26 -12.28 15.98 -3.51
CA ASN A 26 -11.94 16.76 -2.32
C ASN A 26 -11.53 15.87 -1.12
N ASP A 27 -10.59 16.35 -0.31
CA ASP A 27 -9.89 15.61 0.76
C ASP A 27 -10.77 14.77 1.70
N SER A 28 -11.98 15.25 2.05
CA SER A 28 -12.90 14.55 2.95
C SER A 28 -13.43 13.22 2.39
N ALA A 29 -13.47 13.06 1.05
CA ALA A 29 -13.95 11.84 0.41
C ALA A 29 -12.84 10.78 0.17
N ILE A 30 -11.56 11.15 0.34
CA ILE A 30 -10.42 10.29 0.01
C ILE A 30 -10.39 9.03 0.89
N LEU A 31 -10.64 9.16 2.21
CA LEU A 31 -10.59 8.02 3.13
C LEU A 31 -11.65 6.95 2.80
N SER A 32 -12.88 7.37 2.51
CA SER A 32 -13.96 6.46 2.12
C SER A 32 -13.66 5.76 0.80
N GLN A 33 -13.03 6.46 -0.16
CA GLN A 33 -12.61 5.84 -1.41
C GLN A 33 -11.45 4.87 -1.22
N LEU A 34 -10.41 5.23 -0.45
CA LEU A 34 -9.26 4.35 -0.17
C LEU A 34 -9.68 3.06 0.52
N ASN A 35 -10.66 3.10 1.43
CA ASN A 35 -11.21 1.88 2.05
C ASN A 35 -11.86 0.92 1.04
N SER A 36 -12.31 1.42 -0.12
CA SER A 36 -12.82 0.59 -1.22
C SER A 36 -11.74 0.19 -2.24
N LYS A 37 -10.50 0.69 -2.10
CA LYS A 37 -9.39 0.37 -3.01
C LYS A 37 -8.61 -0.84 -2.53
N THR A 38 -7.94 -1.47 -3.48
CA THR A 38 -7.08 -2.63 -3.18
C THR A 38 -5.82 -2.17 -2.46
N LEU A 39 -5.68 -2.59 -1.19
CA LEU A 39 -4.44 -2.47 -0.44
C LEU A 39 -3.34 -3.27 -1.18
N ILE A 40 -2.24 -2.60 -1.47
CA ILE A 40 -1.08 -3.22 -2.12
C ILE A 40 -0.04 -3.60 -1.07
N LEU A 41 0.31 -2.67 -0.20
CA LEU A 41 1.41 -2.82 0.75
C LEU A 41 1.05 -2.16 2.08
N GLU A 42 1.34 -2.84 3.18
CA GLU A 42 1.28 -2.32 4.54
C GLU A 42 2.61 -2.55 5.25
N GLY A 43 3.13 -1.54 5.94
CA GLY A 43 4.41 -1.64 6.64
C GLY A 43 4.77 -0.40 7.45
N THR A 44 5.96 -0.40 8.07
CA THR A 44 6.42 0.67 8.97
C THR A 44 7.28 1.74 8.32
N GLY A 45 7.61 1.59 7.04
CA GLY A 45 8.45 2.56 6.34
C GLY A 45 7.87 3.00 5.01
N THR A 46 8.73 3.39 4.08
CA THR A 46 8.36 4.32 3.02
C THR A 46 8.68 3.77 1.64
N VAL A 47 7.77 4.00 0.70
CA VAL A 47 8.01 3.78 -0.74
C VAL A 47 8.87 4.92 -1.28
N TYR A 48 10.05 4.62 -1.81
CA TYR A 48 10.93 5.63 -2.41
C TYR A 48 10.96 5.58 -3.94
N LYS A 49 10.55 4.45 -4.55
CA LYS A 49 10.41 4.33 -6.00
C LYS A 49 9.37 3.26 -6.36
N ILE A 50 8.76 3.42 -7.52
CA ILE A 50 7.93 2.39 -8.13
C ILE A 50 8.42 2.21 -9.57
N GLU A 51 8.68 0.97 -9.95
CA GLU A 51 9.00 0.58 -11.31
C GLU A 51 7.88 -0.31 -11.82
N ALA A 52 7.45 -0.09 -13.07
CA ALA A 52 6.45 -0.90 -13.73
C ALA A 52 6.89 -1.23 -15.15
N ASP A 53 6.55 -2.42 -15.63
CA ASP A 53 6.85 -2.86 -17.00
C ASP A 53 5.58 -3.09 -17.83
N ASN A 54 5.78 -3.36 -19.13
CA ASN A 54 4.70 -3.63 -20.08
C ASN A 54 4.00 -4.99 -19.85
N ASN A 55 4.51 -5.82 -18.94
CA ASN A 55 3.95 -7.12 -18.56
C ASN A 55 3.15 -7.04 -17.26
N PHE A 56 2.81 -5.83 -16.80
CA PHE A 56 2.09 -5.58 -15.56
C PHE A 56 2.84 -6.05 -14.31
N ASN A 57 4.16 -6.16 -14.36
CA ASN A 57 4.96 -6.34 -13.16
C ASN A 57 5.24 -4.97 -12.54
N VAL A 58 5.04 -4.90 -11.23
CA VAL A 58 5.31 -3.72 -10.42
C VAL A 58 6.34 -4.08 -9.36
N LEU A 59 7.45 -3.35 -9.32
CA LEU A 59 8.46 -3.44 -8.29
C LEU A 59 8.39 -2.19 -7.40
N ILE A 60 8.04 -2.41 -6.14
CA ILE A 60 8.02 -1.38 -5.11
C ILE A 60 9.36 -1.39 -4.39
N HIS A 61 10.01 -0.25 -4.42
CA HIS A 61 11.24 0.02 -3.71
C HIS A 61 10.86 0.60 -2.34
N TYR A 62 11.09 -0.19 -1.28
CA TYR A 62 10.51 0.04 0.05
C TYR A 62 11.57 0.00 1.17
N SER A 63 11.50 0.92 2.13
CA SER A 63 12.33 0.88 3.33
C SER A 63 11.46 0.51 4.53
N GLY A 64 12.02 -0.21 5.51
CA GLY A 64 11.32 -0.62 6.71
C GLY A 64 10.66 -2.00 6.62
N LYS A 65 9.81 -2.33 7.60
CA LYS A 65 9.23 -3.67 7.73
C LYS A 65 7.93 -3.76 6.94
N VAL A 66 7.85 -4.72 6.02
CA VAL A 66 6.60 -5.08 5.33
C VAL A 66 5.81 -6.05 6.21
N PHE A 67 4.55 -5.73 6.46
CA PHE A 67 3.60 -6.61 7.14
C PHE A 67 2.72 -7.36 6.14
N THR A 68 2.23 -6.65 5.13
CA THR A 68 1.32 -7.21 4.12
C THR A 68 1.76 -6.77 2.73
N LEU A 69 1.70 -7.69 1.78
CA LEU A 69 1.84 -7.43 0.36
C LEU A 69 0.76 -8.21 -0.41
N ASN A 70 -0.06 -7.51 -1.18
CA ASN A 70 -0.91 -8.14 -2.16
C ASN A 70 -0.14 -8.30 -3.47
N ARG A 71 0.30 -9.54 -3.74
CA ARG A 71 1.10 -9.87 -4.93
C ARG A 71 0.33 -9.81 -6.24
N ASN A 72 -1.00 -9.89 -6.21
CA ASN A 72 -1.83 -9.90 -7.41
C ASN A 72 -2.97 -8.91 -7.23
N VAL A 73 -2.80 -7.73 -7.80
CA VAL A 73 -3.76 -6.63 -7.68
C VAL A 73 -4.57 -6.54 -8.96
N LYS A 74 -5.89 -6.63 -8.84
CA LYS A 74 -6.81 -6.46 -9.95
C LYS A 74 -7.30 -5.02 -10.01
N TYR A 75 -7.24 -4.39 -11.17
CA TYR A 75 -7.81 -3.07 -11.38
C TYR A 75 -8.47 -2.98 -12.75
N ASN A 76 -9.48 -2.11 -12.85
CA ASN A 76 -10.14 -1.83 -14.11
C ASN A 76 -9.48 -0.62 -14.77
N TYR A 77 -9.04 -0.78 -16.02
CA TYR A 77 -8.50 0.29 -16.84
C TYR A 77 -9.01 0.15 -18.26
N ALA A 78 -9.53 1.24 -18.84
CA ALA A 78 -10.13 1.24 -20.17
C ALA A 78 -11.15 0.10 -20.38
N GLN A 79 -12.03 -0.13 -19.40
CA GLN A 79 -13.04 -1.20 -19.38
C GLN A 79 -12.47 -2.64 -19.42
N LYS A 80 -11.16 -2.82 -19.26
CA LYS A 80 -10.50 -4.12 -19.14
C LYS A 80 -10.06 -4.36 -17.71
N ASN A 81 -10.23 -5.60 -17.24
CA ASN A 81 -9.69 -6.03 -15.96
C ASN A 81 -8.23 -6.45 -16.17
N ILE A 82 -7.32 -5.73 -15.53
CA ILE A 82 -5.88 -6.00 -15.56
C ILE A 82 -5.49 -6.58 -14.20
N THR A 83 -4.62 -7.58 -14.21
CA THR A 83 -3.98 -8.09 -13.00
C THR A 83 -2.51 -7.69 -13.05
N ALA A 84 -2.07 -6.89 -12.08
CA ALA A 84 -0.67 -6.57 -11.89
C ALA A 84 -0.04 -7.52 -10.87
N SER A 85 1.16 -8.01 -11.19
CA SER A 85 2.00 -8.77 -10.28
C SER A 85 2.91 -7.82 -9.52
N VAL A 86 2.74 -7.76 -8.20
CA VAL A 86 3.45 -6.81 -7.34
C VAL A 86 4.51 -7.52 -6.52
N SER A 87 5.70 -6.94 -6.52
CA SER A 87 6.85 -7.34 -5.70
C SER A 87 7.42 -6.13 -4.98
N TYR A 88 8.27 -6.37 -3.98
CA TYR A 88 9.04 -5.31 -3.35
C TYR A 88 10.51 -5.70 -3.20
N LYS A 89 11.35 -4.67 -3.09
CA LYS A 89 12.76 -4.78 -2.71
C LYS A 89 13.02 -3.86 -1.52
N ILE A 90 13.71 -4.40 -0.51
CA ILE A 90 14.20 -3.61 0.63
C ILE A 90 15.54 -2.99 0.25
N ASN A 91 15.67 -1.68 0.45
CA ASN A 91 16.96 -0.97 0.45
C ASN A 91 17.29 -0.46 1.85
#